data_AF-A0A943BH91-F1
#
_entry.id   AF-A0A943BH91-F1
#
_cell.length_a   1.000
_cell.length_b   1.000
_cell.length_c   1.000
_cell.angle_alpha   90.00
_cell.angle_beta   90.00
_cell.angle_gamma   90.00
#
_symmetry.space_group_name_H-M   'P 1'
#
loop_
_entity.id
_entity.type
_entity.pdbx_description
1 polymer ?
#
loop_
_entity_poly.entity_id
_entity_poly.type
_entity_poly.pdbx_seq_one_letter_code
_entity_poly.pdbx_strand_id
1 'polypeptide(L)'
;MSVLSILLFIFCLTACGNKKEENALHLGVNAIITEIDATNQSITVKDYDIEDDILGSKCTIDCSKVPLIYCDYDTGDVESIDFKDLQPNDEIILSIRSSEIQRRKSMDSVSCEIEVEQIQLGTQRLSIDK
;
A
#
# COMPACT_ATOMS: atom_id res chain seq x y z
N MET A 1 6.40 56.90 3.07
CA MET A 1 6.48 55.50 3.54
C MET A 1 5.05 54.94 3.61
N SER A 2 4.33 54.97 2.50
CA SER A 2 4.24 53.91 1.49
C SER A 2 3.15 52.89 1.82
N VAL A 3 1.92 53.24 1.41
CA VAL A 3 0.79 52.32 1.17
C VAL A 3 1.15 51.17 0.19
N LEU A 4 2.35 51.21 -0.41
CA LEU A 4 2.95 50.13 -1.19
C LEU A 4 3.37 48.93 -0.34
N SER A 5 3.46 49.06 0.99
CA SER A 5 4.01 47.99 1.84
C SER A 5 2.99 46.94 2.28
N ILE A 6 1.68 47.19 2.12
CA ILE A 6 0.61 46.26 2.55
C ILE A 6 0.01 45.48 1.37
N LEU A 7 0.20 45.97 0.13
CA LEU A 7 -0.29 45.25 -1.07
C LEU A 7 0.67 44.17 -1.59
N LEU A 8 1.87 44.04 -1.03
CA LEU A 8 2.90 43.08 -1.46
C LEU A 8 2.83 41.73 -0.75
N PHE A 9 1.96 41.58 0.26
CA PHE A 9 1.80 40.31 1.00
C PHE A 9 0.65 39.41 0.50
N ILE A 10 -0.16 39.86 -0.47
CA ILE A 10 -1.42 39.15 -0.83
C ILE A 10 -1.34 38.36 -2.14
N PHE A 11 -0.26 38.43 -2.93
CA PHE A 11 -0.19 37.72 -4.23
C PHE A 11 0.82 36.58 -4.35
N CYS A 12 1.54 36.21 -3.28
CA CYS A 12 2.40 35.01 -3.29
C CYS A 12 1.64 33.69 -3.05
N LEU A 13 0.31 33.70 -2.99
CA LEU A 13 -0.52 32.48 -2.99
C LEU A 13 -1.07 32.14 -4.37
N THR A 14 -0.26 32.29 -5.42
CA THR A 14 -0.40 31.38 -6.56
C THR A 14 0.40 30.12 -6.23
N ALA A 15 -0.17 29.30 -5.35
CA ALA A 15 0.19 27.88 -5.32
C ALA A 15 -0.31 27.28 -6.64
N CYS A 16 0.48 27.50 -7.71
CA CYS A 16 0.49 26.64 -8.88
C CYS A 16 1.03 25.29 -8.45
N GLY A 17 0.19 24.54 -7.74
CA GLY A 17 0.30 23.12 -7.51
C GLY A 17 -0.66 22.37 -8.41
N ASN A 18 -0.89 22.83 -9.65
CA ASN A 18 -1.52 21.98 -10.65
C ASN A 18 -0.46 20.98 -11.14
N LYS A 19 -0.13 20.02 -10.29
CA LYS A 19 0.50 18.76 -10.69
C LYS A 19 -0.54 17.70 -10.40
N LYS A 20 -1.45 17.51 -11.36
CA LYS A 20 -1.81 16.19 -11.87
C LYS A 20 -1.25 15.07 -10.94
N GLU A 21 -2.03 14.65 -9.96
CA GLU A 21 -1.78 13.43 -9.17
C GLU A 21 -1.88 12.24 -10.13
N GLU A 22 -0.94 12.07 -11.05
CA GLU A 22 -1.18 11.10 -12.12
C GLU A 22 -1.00 9.66 -11.61
N ASN A 23 -0.24 9.44 -10.53
CA ASN A 23 0.03 8.10 -9.97
C ASN A 23 0.56 8.17 -8.52
N ALA A 24 -0.15 8.82 -7.59
CA ALA A 24 0.26 8.79 -6.18
C ALA A 24 0.37 7.33 -5.70
N LEU A 25 1.38 7.01 -4.88
CA LEU A 25 1.45 5.71 -4.23
C LEU A 25 0.43 5.72 -3.09
N HIS A 26 -0.58 4.86 -3.17
CA HIS A 26 -1.48 4.64 -2.06
C HIS A 26 -0.78 3.69 -1.09
N LEU A 27 -0.18 4.25 -0.05
CA LEU A 27 0.26 3.47 1.10
C LEU A 27 -0.99 3.15 1.93
N GLY A 28 -1.26 1.88 2.18
CA GLY A 28 -2.23 1.52 3.22
C GLY A 28 -3.39 0.62 2.85
N VAL A 29 -3.35 -0.14 1.74
CA VAL A 29 -4.43 -1.12 1.51
C VAL A 29 -4.25 -2.29 2.47
N ASN A 30 -5.08 -2.34 3.51
CA ASN A 30 -5.04 -3.39 4.52
C ASN A 30 -5.68 -4.67 3.97
N ALA A 31 -4.99 -5.79 4.12
CA ALA A 31 -5.44 -7.07 3.63
C ALA A 31 -5.12 -8.20 4.61
N ILE A 32 -5.87 -9.31 4.51
CA ILE A 32 -5.53 -10.57 5.18
C ILE A 32 -5.08 -11.60 4.16
N ILE A 33 -3.98 -12.29 4.45
CA ILE A 33 -3.56 -13.49 3.72
C ILE A 33 -4.52 -14.65 4.03
N THR A 34 -5.12 -15.22 3.00
CA THR A 34 -6.03 -16.37 3.11
C THR A 34 -5.36 -17.67 2.68
N GLU A 35 -4.48 -17.62 1.67
CA GLU A 35 -3.76 -18.78 1.15
C GLU A 35 -2.32 -18.37 0.76
N ILE A 36 -1.38 -19.31 0.88
CA ILE A 36 0.01 -19.18 0.44
C ILE A 36 0.31 -20.26 -0.58
N ASP A 37 0.82 -19.85 -1.75
CA ASP A 37 1.35 -20.74 -2.76
C ASP A 37 2.87 -20.59 -2.83
N ALA A 38 3.56 -21.46 -2.10
CA ALA A 38 5.03 -21.48 -2.06
C ALA A 38 5.65 -21.94 -3.39
N THR A 39 4.91 -22.63 -4.26
CA THR A 39 5.42 -23.08 -5.56
C THR A 39 5.56 -21.90 -6.51
N ASN A 40 4.56 -21.01 -6.51
CA ASN A 40 4.51 -19.84 -7.38
C ASN A 40 4.99 -18.55 -6.70
N GLN A 41 5.39 -18.62 -5.42
CA GLN A 41 5.71 -17.45 -4.58
C GLN A 41 4.61 -16.39 -4.62
N SER A 42 3.37 -16.82 -4.43
CA SER A 42 2.21 -15.94 -4.43
C SER A 42 1.36 -16.10 -3.18
N ILE A 43 0.62 -15.05 -2.84
CA ILE A 43 -0.36 -15.05 -1.77
C ILE A 43 -1.75 -14.75 -2.33
N THR A 44 -2.76 -15.35 -1.72
CA THR A 44 -4.15 -14.92 -1.91
C THR A 44 -4.58 -14.09 -0.73
N VAL A 45 -5.16 -12.93 -1.00
CA VAL A 45 -5.59 -11.97 0.00
C VAL A 45 -7.03 -11.54 -0.22
N LYS A 46 -7.61 -10.93 0.81
CA LYS A 46 -8.87 -10.19 0.76
C LYS A 46 -8.72 -8.89 1.54
N ASP A 47 -9.56 -7.91 1.26
CA ASP A 47 -9.59 -6.68 2.07
C ASP A 47 -9.81 -7.02 3.55
N TYR A 48 -9.05 -6.37 4.43
CA TYR A 48 -9.28 -6.45 5.88
C TYR A 48 -10.48 -5.61 6.28
N ASP A 49 -10.52 -4.37 5.78
CA ASP A 49 -11.56 -3.39 6.02
C ASP A 49 -12.63 -3.49 4.92
N ILE A 50 -13.90 -3.60 5.33
CA ILE A 50 -15.03 -3.84 4.40
C ILE A 50 -15.33 -2.61 3.52
N GLU A 51 -14.79 -1.44 3.85
CA GLU A 51 -15.13 -0.17 3.19
C GLU A 51 -14.38 0.08 1.88
N ASP A 52 -13.19 -0.52 1.69
CA ASP A 52 -12.30 -0.15 0.58
C ASP A 52 -12.63 -0.88 -0.73
N ASP A 53 -13.09 -2.14 -0.65
CA ASP A 53 -13.43 -3.05 -1.78
C ASP A 53 -12.42 -2.96 -2.95
N ILE A 54 -11.13 -2.79 -2.63
CA ILE A 54 -10.06 -2.61 -3.61
C ILE A 54 -9.64 -3.97 -4.15
N LEU A 55 -9.45 -4.94 -3.26
CA LEU A 55 -9.00 -6.30 -3.58
C LEU A 55 -10.19 -7.24 -3.80
N GLY A 56 -11.33 -6.93 -3.18
CA GLY A 56 -12.53 -7.74 -3.17
C GLY A 56 -12.37 -9.00 -2.32
N SER A 57 -13.18 -10.01 -2.62
CA SER A 57 -13.22 -11.26 -1.84
C SER A 57 -11.99 -12.17 -1.99
N LYS A 58 -11.28 -12.07 -3.12
CA LYS A 58 -10.09 -12.87 -3.43
C LYS A 58 -9.21 -12.15 -4.46
N CYS A 59 -7.97 -11.85 -4.08
CA CYS A 59 -6.95 -11.29 -4.96
C CYS A 59 -5.64 -12.07 -4.84
N THR A 60 -5.03 -12.45 -5.95
CA THR A 60 -3.74 -13.14 -5.95
C THR A 60 -2.64 -12.14 -6.27
N ILE A 61 -1.62 -12.12 -5.43
CA ILE A 61 -0.47 -11.22 -5.55
C ILE A 61 0.78 -12.08 -5.78
N ASP A 62 1.51 -11.79 -6.86
CA ASP A 62 2.84 -12.34 -7.10
C ASP A 62 3.85 -11.63 -6.18
N CYS A 63 4.53 -12.38 -5.31
CA CYS A 63 5.50 -11.85 -4.37
C CYS A 63 6.95 -12.03 -4.85
N SER A 64 7.19 -12.62 -6.02
CA SER A 64 8.54 -13.01 -6.49
C SER A 64 9.52 -11.85 -6.64
N LYS A 65 9.01 -10.62 -6.85
CA LYS A 65 9.81 -9.39 -7.03
C LYS A 65 9.35 -8.24 -6.13
N VAL A 66 8.45 -8.52 -5.20
CA VAL A 66 7.87 -7.49 -4.33
C VAL A 66 8.69 -7.45 -3.04
N PRO A 67 9.26 -6.29 -2.65
CA PRO A 67 9.88 -6.12 -1.35
C PRO A 67 8.90 -6.46 -0.23
N LEU A 68 9.34 -7.33 0.69
CA LEU A 68 8.60 -7.67 1.89
C LEU A 68 9.32 -7.09 3.09
N ILE A 69 8.58 -6.34 3.91
CA ILE A 69 9.13 -5.74 5.13
C ILE A 69 8.28 -6.08 6.34
N TYR A 70 8.90 -6.01 7.51
CA TYR A 70 8.25 -6.00 8.81
C TYR A 70 8.60 -4.71 9.52
N CYS A 71 7.60 -4.09 10.16
CA CYS A 71 7.78 -2.92 11.01
C CYS A 71 7.33 -3.31 12.42
N ASP A 72 8.25 -3.25 13.38
CA ASP A 72 7.93 -3.42 14.79
C ASP A 72 7.29 -2.12 15.30
N TYR A 73 6.05 -2.21 15.75
CA TYR A 73 5.27 -1.03 16.10
C TYR A 73 5.67 -0.39 17.44
N ASP A 74 6.33 -1.15 18.32
CA ASP A 74 6.76 -0.65 19.63
C ASP A 74 8.07 0.15 19.51
N THR A 75 8.96 -0.25 18.60
CA THR A 75 10.29 0.32 18.41
C THR A 75 10.36 1.25 17.20
N GLY A 76 9.55 1.00 16.18
CA GLY A 76 9.64 1.64 14.86
C GLY A 76 10.73 1.06 13.96
N ASP A 77 11.36 -0.05 14.36
CA ASP A 77 12.40 -0.72 13.56
C ASP A 77 11.78 -1.40 12.33
N VAL A 78 12.48 -1.30 11.19
CA VAL A 78 12.03 -1.86 9.91
C VAL A 78 13.07 -2.84 9.39
N GLU A 79 12.62 -4.05 9.09
CA GLU A 79 13.45 -5.13 8.54
C GLU A 79 12.87 -5.68 7.24
N SER A 80 13.74 -6.17 6.38
CA SER A 80 13.31 -7.00 5.24
C SER A 80 13.05 -8.42 5.72
N ILE A 81 11.95 -9.01 5.26
CA ILE A 81 11.58 -10.39 5.59
C ILE A 81 11.55 -11.25 4.32
N ASP A 82 11.59 -12.56 4.50
CA ASP A 82 11.46 -13.52 3.41
C ASP A 82 9.99 -13.91 3.19
N PHE A 83 9.66 -14.35 1.98
CA PHE A 83 8.32 -14.89 1.67
C PHE A 83 7.89 -16.02 2.63
N LYS A 84 8.84 -16.86 3.07
CA LYS A 84 8.58 -17.97 4.00
C LYS A 84 8.11 -17.51 5.38
N ASP A 85 8.34 -16.24 5.71
CA ASP A 85 7.97 -15.67 7.00
C ASP A 85 6.49 -15.30 7.04
N LEU A 86 5.81 -15.20 5.88
CA LEU A 86 4.36 -14.97 5.78
C LEU A 86 3.56 -16.21 6.15
N GLN A 87 2.38 -16.01 6.73
CA GLN A 87 1.44 -17.06 7.14
C GLN A 87 -0.02 -16.70 6.79
N PRO A 88 -0.90 -17.70 6.59
CA PRO A 88 -2.33 -17.45 6.54
C PRO A 88 -2.81 -16.76 7.83
N ASN A 89 -3.76 -15.84 7.68
CA ASN A 89 -4.28 -14.93 8.70
C ASN A 89 -3.33 -13.80 9.13
N ASP A 90 -2.16 -13.65 8.51
CA ASP A 90 -1.41 -12.41 8.67
C ASP A 90 -2.19 -11.25 8.04
N GLU A 91 -2.28 -10.17 8.80
CA GLU A 91 -2.65 -8.84 8.34
C GLU A 91 -1.43 -8.22 7.67
N ILE A 92 -1.61 -7.68 6.47
CA ILE A 92 -0.58 -7.02 5.69
C ILE A 92 -1.07 -5.68 5.18
N ILE A 93 -0.13 -4.80 4.90
CA ILE A 93 -0.38 -3.49 4.31
C ILE A 93 0.29 -3.47 2.93
N LEU A 94 -0.50 -3.25 1.89
CA LEU A 94 -0.03 -3.20 0.52
C LEU A 94 0.21 -1.74 0.11
N SER A 95 1.35 -1.51 -0.54
CA SER A 95 1.63 -0.27 -1.26
C SER A 95 1.27 -0.44 -2.73
N ILE A 96 0.21 0.23 -3.17
CA ILE A 96 -0.36 0.07 -4.52
C ILE A 96 -0.48 1.44 -5.17
N ARG A 97 -0.12 1.57 -6.44
CA ARG A 97 -0.28 2.86 -7.14
C ARG A 97 -1.77 3.20 -7.31
N SER A 98 -2.13 4.47 -7.16
CA SER A 98 -3.52 4.92 -7.33
C SER A 98 -4.08 4.62 -8.73
N SER A 99 -3.25 4.64 -9.78
CA SER A 99 -3.65 4.22 -11.13
C SER A 99 -4.05 2.76 -11.20
N GLU A 100 -3.39 1.93 -10.41
CA GLU A 100 -3.61 0.50 -10.39
C GLU A 100 -4.91 0.18 -9.65
N ILE A 101 -5.18 0.89 -8.55
CA ILE A 101 -6.48 0.87 -7.86
C ILE A 101 -7.60 1.34 -8.81
N GLN A 102 -7.40 2.44 -9.53
CA GLN A 102 -8.41 2.98 -10.44
C GLN A 102 -8.66 2.06 -11.65
N ARG A 103 -7.59 1.48 -12.22
CA ARG A 103 -7.66 0.45 -13.26
C ARG A 103 -8.50 -0.72 -12.77
N ARG A 104 -8.23 -1.19 -11.55
CA ARG A 104 -8.96 -2.30 -10.95
C ARG A 104 -10.45 -2.00 -10.78
N LYS A 105 -10.81 -0.83 -10.25
CA LYS A 105 -12.22 -0.39 -10.08
C LYS A 105 -12.99 -0.26 -11.41
N SER A 106 -12.28 -0.16 -12.54
CA SER A 106 -12.90 -0.07 -13.88
C SER A 106 -13.13 -1.43 -14.58
N MET A 107 -12.65 -2.53 -14.01
CA MET A 107 -12.78 -3.88 -14.59
C MET A 107 -13.95 -4.67 -13.96
N ASP A 108 -14.71 -5.38 -14.79
CA ASP A 108 -15.74 -6.32 -14.32
C ASP A 108 -15.10 -7.54 -13.62
N SER A 109 -15.64 -7.86 -12.45
CA SER A 109 -15.01 -8.54 -11.31
C SER A 109 -14.85 -10.07 -11.42
N VAL A 110 -14.06 -10.58 -12.37
CA VAL A 110 -13.87 -12.05 -12.52
C VAL A 110 -12.59 -12.57 -11.84
N SER A 111 -11.48 -11.85 -11.89
CA SER A 111 -10.24 -12.16 -11.16
C SER A 111 -9.56 -10.86 -10.73
N CYS A 112 -8.94 -10.85 -9.54
CA CYS A 112 -8.14 -9.72 -9.08
C CYS A 112 -6.66 -10.01 -9.32
N GLU A 113 -6.10 -9.26 -10.26
CA GLU A 113 -4.68 -9.14 -10.55
C GLU A 113 -4.31 -7.67 -10.34
N ILE A 114 -3.42 -7.41 -9.38
CA ILE A 114 -3.01 -6.07 -8.98
C ILE A 114 -1.50 -6.03 -8.78
N GLU A 115 -0.84 -5.03 -9.37
CA GLU A 115 0.58 -4.80 -9.17
C GLU A 115 0.83 -4.11 -7.82
N VAL A 116 1.68 -4.72 -7.01
CA VAL A 116 2.03 -4.25 -5.66
C VAL A 116 3.50 -3.85 -5.64
N GLU A 117 3.80 -2.66 -5.11
CA GLU A 117 5.18 -2.15 -5.04
C GLU A 117 5.92 -2.60 -3.78
N GLN A 118 5.19 -2.90 -2.70
CA GLN A 118 5.73 -3.39 -1.44
C GLN A 118 4.63 -4.05 -0.60
N ILE A 119 5.00 -5.09 0.15
CA ILE A 119 4.16 -5.71 1.18
C ILE A 119 4.79 -5.48 2.54
N GLN A 120 4.05 -4.90 3.47
CA GLN A 120 4.43 -4.85 4.88
C GLN A 120 3.63 -5.89 5.67
N LEU A 121 4.30 -6.72 6.45
CA LEU A 121 3.67 -7.56 7.46
C LEU A 121 3.19 -6.69 8.63
N GLY A 122 1.88 -6.64 8.84
CA GLY A 122 1.26 -5.86 9.92
C GLY A 122 1.08 -6.66 11.21
N THR A 123 0.93 -7.98 11.13
CA THR A 123 0.81 -8.84 12.30
C THR A 123 2.10 -8.85 13.13
N GLN A 124 2.01 -8.32 14.35
CA GLN A 124 3.13 -8.18 15.31
C GLN A 124 3.46 -9.51 16.00
N ARG A 125 3.97 -10.48 15.25
CA ARG A 125 4.38 -11.81 15.77
C ARG A 125 5.83 -12.15 15.54
N LEU A 126 6.52 -11.42 14.68
CA LEU A 126 7.97 -11.56 14.52
C LEU A 126 8.66 -10.83 15.66
N SER A 127 9.83 -11.31 16.04
CA SER A 127 10.70 -10.62 16.99
C SER A 127 11.94 -10.22 16.23
N ILE A 128 12.24 -8.93 16.19
CA ILE A 128 13.50 -8.44 15.66
C ILE A 128 14.56 -8.73 16.72
N ASP A 129 15.48 -9.66 16.43
CA ASP A 129 16.62 -9.93 17.30
C ASP A 129 17.52 -8.69 17.33
N LYS A 130 17.66 -8.08 18.51
CA LYS A 130 18.44 -6.84 18.73
C LYS A 130 19.93 -7.09 18.96
#